data_AF-A0A8E2D3L1-F1
#
_entry.id   AF-A0A8E2D3L1-F1
#
_cell.length_a   1.000
_cell.length_b   1.000
_cell.length_c   1.000
_cell.angle_alpha   90.00
_cell.angle_beta   90.00
_cell.angle_gamma   90.00
#
_symmetry.space_group_name_H-M   'P 1'
#
loop_
_entity.id
_entity.type
_entity.pdbx_description
1 polymer ?
#
loop_
_entity_poly.entity_id
_entity_poly.type
_entity_poly.pdbx_seq_one_letter_code
_entity_poly.pdbx_strand_id
1 'polypeptide(L)'
;MITKKLNELYLSFTGKEADHIEELPSSGSNRRYFRLSGQQTLIGVSGTSAEENSTFIYMANHFGSKGLPVPKVHCWSEDKYFYLQEDLGNTLLFDAIEKGRRSSVFDEEERSMLKKTIKLLPSFQFSGADGLDFTNCYPQPEFNQRAILWDLNYFKYCFLKATGLDFQESQLEDDFQKLSDVLLRNSSATFLYRDFQSRNVMIKDGEPYFIDFQGGRKGPVYYDVASFIWQAKAKFPEDLRQELLSDYLDALRTFIPVDEAYFRSQLKHFILFRTLQVLGAYGFRGYFEKKPHFIQSVPFAINNLRQLLHDDYPEYPYLCTVLRNLTGLKQFSDDIQKRMLEVKIVSFAYKKGIPNDPSGNGGGFVFDCRAVNNPGKYERYNHFTGLDEPVISFLEEDGEISHFLTQAYTMVDASVKRYMDRGFTNLMVCFGCTGGQHRSVYSAQHMAEHLHDKFGIKIHLIHREQNIEQIFDAKL
;
A
#
# COMPACT_ATOMS: atom_id res chain seq x y z
N MET A 1 21.44 -35.49 6.98
CA MET A 1 21.12 -36.00 5.63
C MET A 1 21.23 -34.89 4.57
N ILE A 2 20.55 -33.76 4.76
CA ILE A 2 20.58 -32.61 3.82
C ILE A 2 21.99 -32.02 3.66
N THR A 3 22.66 -31.65 4.76
CA THR A 3 24.00 -31.04 4.72
C THR A 3 25.03 -31.94 4.03
N LYS A 4 24.94 -33.26 4.22
CA LYS A 4 25.78 -34.23 3.51
C LYS A 4 25.55 -34.17 1.99
N LYS A 5 24.29 -34.16 1.54
CA LYS A 5 23.96 -34.05 0.11
C LYS A 5 24.42 -32.74 -0.50
N LEU A 6 24.27 -31.63 0.22
CA LEU A 6 24.75 -30.32 -0.24
C LEU A 6 26.29 -30.27 -0.28
N ASN A 7 26.98 -30.90 0.67
CA ASN A 7 28.44 -31.00 0.65
C ASN A 7 28.93 -31.89 -0.51
N GLU A 8 28.25 -33.01 -0.80
CA GLU A 8 28.52 -33.86 -1.97
C GLU A 8 28.39 -33.06 -3.28
N LEU A 9 27.33 -32.25 -3.43
CA LEU A 9 27.15 -31.35 -4.57
C LEU A 9 28.24 -30.27 -4.63
N TYR A 10 28.59 -29.67 -3.50
CA TYR A 10 29.59 -28.62 -3.42
C TYR A 10 30.98 -29.15 -3.81
N LEU A 11 31.33 -30.35 -3.32
CA LEU A 11 32.53 -31.08 -3.71
C LEU A 11 32.55 -31.38 -5.21
N SER A 12 31.43 -31.85 -5.77
CA SER A 12 31.34 -32.15 -7.20
C SER A 12 31.54 -30.92 -8.10
N PHE A 13 31.13 -29.74 -7.62
CA PHE A 13 31.20 -28.50 -8.38
C PHE A 13 32.52 -27.76 -8.20
N THR A 14 33.03 -27.66 -6.96
CA THR A 14 34.24 -26.88 -6.64
C THR A 14 35.52 -27.71 -6.61
N GLY A 15 35.41 -29.03 -6.47
CA GLY A 15 36.55 -29.94 -6.25
C GLY A 15 36.99 -30.04 -4.79
N LYS A 16 36.36 -29.31 -3.86
CA LYS A 16 36.63 -29.37 -2.42
C LYS A 16 35.34 -29.41 -1.60
N GLU A 17 35.40 -29.97 -0.40
CA GLU A 17 34.30 -29.88 0.55
C GLU A 17 34.11 -28.43 1.04
N ALA A 18 32.89 -28.10 1.45
CA ALA A 18 32.62 -26.81 2.09
C ALA A 18 33.25 -26.78 3.50
N ASP A 19 33.93 -25.70 3.84
CA ASP A 19 34.52 -25.47 5.15
C ASP A 19 33.43 -25.26 6.21
N HIS A 20 32.33 -24.60 5.83
CA HIS A 20 31.20 -24.33 6.71
C HIS A 20 29.87 -24.44 5.96
N ILE A 21 28.85 -25.01 6.61
CA ILE A 21 27.47 -25.09 6.09
C ILE A 21 26.53 -24.55 7.15
N GLU A 22 25.96 -23.39 6.88
CA GLU A 22 25.01 -22.71 7.78
C GLU A 22 23.60 -22.77 7.19
N GLU A 23 22.60 -23.12 7.99
CA GLU A 23 21.22 -22.99 7.55
C GLU A 23 20.74 -21.54 7.69
N LEU A 24 20.16 -21.00 6.62
CA LEU A 24 19.58 -19.67 6.63
C LEU A 24 18.18 -19.69 7.26
N PRO A 25 17.73 -18.59 7.88
CA PRO A 25 16.40 -18.49 8.46
C PRO A 25 15.30 -18.85 7.44
N SER A 26 14.30 -19.61 7.89
CA SER A 26 13.21 -20.05 7.02
C SER A 26 12.33 -18.87 6.58
N SER A 27 12.14 -18.75 5.27
CA SER A 27 11.39 -17.66 4.64
C SER A 27 10.06 -18.18 4.08
N GLY A 28 9.04 -18.36 4.92
CA GLY A 28 7.62 -18.57 4.53
C GLY A 28 7.26 -19.77 3.63
N SER A 29 8.24 -20.46 3.05
CA SER A 29 8.21 -21.64 2.20
C SER A 29 8.77 -22.84 2.97
N ASN A 30 8.40 -24.06 2.56
CA ASN A 30 8.94 -25.30 3.13
C ASN A 30 10.36 -25.62 2.60
N ARG A 31 10.83 -24.88 1.60
CA ARG A 31 12.19 -24.97 1.07
C ARG A 31 13.20 -24.45 2.09
N ARG A 32 14.33 -25.16 2.21
CA ARG A 32 15.42 -24.81 3.14
C ARG A 32 16.64 -24.35 2.36
N TYR A 33 17.25 -23.26 2.82
CA TYR A 33 18.42 -22.64 2.21
C TYR A 33 19.61 -22.75 3.15
N PHE A 34 20.79 -23.03 2.60
CA PHE A 34 22.02 -23.18 3.35
C PHE A 34 23.11 -22.34 2.68
N ARG A 35 23.88 -21.59 3.45
CA ARG A 35 25.09 -20.94 2.97
C ARG A 35 26.28 -21.88 3.15
N LEU A 36 26.91 -22.25 2.05
CA LEU A 36 28.09 -23.09 2.00
C LEU A 36 29.30 -22.20 1.72
N SER A 37 30.21 -22.09 2.68
CA SER A 37 31.45 -21.32 2.57
C SER A 37 32.64 -22.25 2.40
N GLY A 38 33.59 -21.87 1.55
CA GLY A 38 34.79 -22.65 1.25
C GLY A 38 35.61 -21.97 0.17
N GLN A 39 36.00 -22.72 -0.86
CA GLN A 39 36.66 -22.16 -2.06
C GLN A 39 35.86 -21.02 -2.71
N GLN A 40 34.52 -21.11 -2.65
CA GLN A 40 33.60 -20.04 -3.01
C GLN A 40 32.33 -20.14 -2.16
N THR A 41 31.69 -19.02 -1.87
CA THR A 41 30.42 -19.02 -1.13
C THR A 41 29.24 -19.25 -2.07
N LEU A 42 28.40 -20.23 -1.75
CA LEU A 42 27.23 -20.63 -2.53
C LEU A 42 26.01 -20.81 -1.63
N ILE A 43 24.83 -20.72 -2.23
CA ILE A 43 23.57 -21.11 -1.58
C ILE A 43 23.18 -22.50 -2.03
N GLY A 44 23.16 -23.43 -1.09
CA GLY A 44 22.60 -24.76 -1.25
C GLY A 44 21.11 -24.75 -0.94
N VAL A 45 20.32 -25.33 -1.83
CA VAL A 45 18.86 -25.39 -1.69
C VAL A 45 18.42 -26.83 -1.52
N SER A 46 17.54 -27.05 -0.54
CA SER A 46 16.78 -28.30 -0.35
C SER A 46 15.30 -28.00 -0.59
N GLY A 47 14.81 -28.36 -1.77
CA GLY A 47 13.41 -28.18 -2.16
C GLY A 47 12.50 -29.32 -1.66
N THR A 48 11.20 -29.15 -1.90
CA THR A 48 10.16 -30.12 -1.55
C THR A 48 9.42 -30.71 -2.76
N SER A 49 9.70 -30.23 -3.97
CA SER A 49 9.15 -30.73 -5.23
C SER A 49 10.22 -30.69 -6.31
N ALA A 50 10.40 -31.81 -7.01
CA ALA A 50 11.34 -31.93 -8.12
C ALA A 50 10.90 -31.10 -9.33
N GLU A 51 9.59 -31.00 -9.56
CA GLU A 51 8.97 -30.23 -10.65
C GLU A 51 9.19 -28.72 -10.47
N GLU A 52 8.94 -28.22 -9.25
CA GLU A 52 9.16 -26.82 -8.92
C GLU A 52 10.65 -26.44 -9.00
N ASN A 53 11.53 -27.31 -8.49
CA ASN A 53 12.98 -27.09 -8.59
C ASN A 53 13.47 -27.15 -10.04
N SER A 54 12.95 -28.08 -10.85
CA SER A 54 13.27 -28.16 -12.28
C SER A 54 12.84 -26.89 -13.01
N THR A 55 11.67 -26.35 -12.67
CA THR A 55 11.17 -25.06 -13.18
C THR A 55 12.11 -23.91 -12.81
N PHE A 56 12.53 -23.82 -11.55
CA PHE A 56 13.46 -22.79 -11.09
C PHE A 56 14.80 -22.86 -11.85
N ILE A 57 15.39 -24.06 -11.96
CA ILE A 57 16.66 -24.28 -12.66
C ILE A 57 16.53 -23.90 -14.14
N TYR A 58 15.44 -24.31 -14.79
CA TYR A 58 15.16 -23.98 -16.18
C TYR A 58 15.06 -22.45 -16.38
N MET A 59 14.23 -21.78 -15.58
CA MET A 59 14.03 -20.33 -15.67
C MET A 59 15.30 -19.54 -15.34
N ALA A 60 16.06 -19.94 -14.31
CA ALA A 60 17.29 -19.27 -13.93
C ALA A 60 18.32 -19.29 -15.07
N ASN A 61 18.47 -20.45 -15.73
CA ASN A 61 19.35 -20.59 -16.90
C ASN A 61 18.85 -19.75 -18.09
N HIS A 62 17.54 -19.79 -18.38
CA HIS A 62 16.95 -19.02 -19.46
C HIS A 62 17.11 -17.51 -19.23
N PHE A 63 16.72 -17.00 -18.07
CA PHE A 63 16.85 -15.59 -17.72
C PHE A 63 18.30 -15.12 -17.67
N GLY A 64 19.21 -15.95 -17.13
CA GLY A 64 20.64 -15.68 -17.18
C GLY A 64 21.17 -15.55 -18.61
N SER A 65 20.72 -16.39 -19.55
CA SER A 65 21.09 -16.29 -20.97
C SER A 65 20.58 -15.00 -21.66
N LYS A 66 19.52 -14.40 -21.12
CA LYS A 66 18.97 -13.11 -21.56
C LYS A 66 19.60 -11.91 -20.84
N GLY A 67 20.57 -12.14 -19.95
CA GLY A 67 21.22 -11.09 -19.15
C GLY A 67 20.33 -10.49 -18.05
N LEU A 68 19.23 -11.18 -17.68
CA LEU A 68 18.38 -10.73 -16.58
C LEU A 68 19.03 -11.04 -15.22
N PRO A 69 18.89 -10.16 -14.21
CA PRO A 69 19.58 -10.32 -12.94
C PRO A 69 18.88 -11.35 -12.05
N VAL A 70 19.25 -12.61 -12.23
CA VAL A 70 18.80 -13.77 -11.44
C VAL A 70 20.02 -14.53 -10.90
N PRO A 71 19.91 -15.29 -9.80
CA PRO A 71 21.03 -16.09 -9.32
C PRO A 71 21.43 -17.15 -10.34
N LYS A 72 22.72 -17.29 -10.60
CA LYS A 72 23.23 -18.39 -11.42
C LYS A 72 23.08 -19.72 -10.69
N VAL A 73 22.46 -20.71 -11.34
CA VAL A 73 22.47 -22.10 -10.86
C VAL A 73 23.74 -22.80 -11.37
N HIS A 74 24.46 -23.44 -10.46
CA HIS A 74 25.76 -24.05 -10.73
C HIS A 74 25.67 -25.56 -10.99
N CYS A 75 24.94 -26.29 -10.15
CA CYS A 75 24.74 -27.73 -10.26
C CYS A 75 23.48 -28.16 -9.49
N TRP A 76 23.02 -29.39 -9.73
CA TRP A 76 21.85 -29.99 -9.08
C TRP A 76 22.02 -31.50 -8.93
N SER A 77 21.30 -32.09 -7.98
CA SER A 77 21.22 -33.54 -7.82
C SER A 77 20.39 -34.19 -8.92
N GLU A 78 20.63 -35.47 -9.20
CA GLU A 78 19.89 -36.24 -10.22
C GLU A 78 18.38 -36.25 -9.93
N ASP A 79 17.98 -36.34 -8.66
CA ASP A 79 16.59 -36.32 -8.20
C ASP A 79 15.96 -34.92 -8.19
N LYS A 80 16.73 -33.87 -8.50
CA LYS A 80 16.32 -32.47 -8.52
C LYS A 80 15.84 -31.89 -7.19
N TYR A 81 16.01 -32.58 -6.06
CA TYR A 81 15.65 -32.04 -4.75
C TYR A 81 16.69 -31.06 -4.19
N PHE A 82 17.93 -31.13 -4.68
CA PHE A 82 19.02 -30.29 -4.24
C PHE A 82 19.68 -29.57 -5.41
N TYR A 83 20.07 -28.31 -5.21
CA TYR A 83 20.87 -27.55 -6.17
C TYR A 83 21.71 -26.49 -5.47
N LEU A 84 22.78 -26.06 -6.14
CA LEU A 84 23.64 -24.95 -5.70
C LEU A 84 23.42 -23.75 -6.63
N GLN A 85 23.26 -22.58 -6.04
CA GLN A 85 23.12 -21.32 -6.76
C GLN A 85 24.05 -20.25 -6.17
N GLU A 86 24.22 -19.17 -6.92
CA GLU A 86 24.96 -17.98 -6.51
C GLU A 86 24.44 -17.40 -5.17
N ASP A 87 25.38 -16.97 -4.33
CA ASP A 87 25.05 -16.15 -3.15
C ASP A 87 24.91 -14.68 -3.55
N LEU A 88 23.71 -14.15 -3.32
CA LEU A 88 23.35 -12.77 -3.60
C LEU A 88 23.43 -11.87 -2.35
N GLY A 89 23.94 -12.39 -1.22
CA GLY A 89 24.08 -11.67 0.03
C GLY A 89 22.87 -11.87 0.96
N ASN A 90 22.61 -10.88 1.82
CA ASN A 90 21.56 -10.95 2.86
C ASN A 90 20.51 -9.85 2.76
N THR A 91 20.70 -8.88 1.87
CA THR A 91 19.85 -7.68 1.82
C THR A 91 18.68 -7.91 0.90
N LEU A 92 17.47 -8.03 1.46
CA LEU A 92 16.23 -7.96 0.68
C LEU A 92 15.85 -6.49 0.43
N LEU A 93 15.27 -6.19 -0.73
CA LEU A 93 14.72 -4.87 -1.01
C LEU A 93 13.69 -4.47 0.04
N PHE A 94 12.87 -5.41 0.51
CA PHE A 94 11.89 -5.18 1.60
C PHE A 94 12.54 -4.63 2.88
N ASP A 95 13.73 -5.10 3.22
CA ASP A 95 14.45 -4.67 4.42
C ASP A 95 15.25 -3.38 4.14
N ALA A 96 15.81 -3.24 2.94
CA ALA A 96 16.52 -2.04 2.50
C ALA A 96 15.64 -0.77 2.52
N ILE A 97 14.32 -0.92 2.35
CA ILE A 97 13.33 0.19 2.40
C ILE A 97 12.56 0.26 3.72
N GLU A 98 13.04 -0.37 4.80
CA GLU A 98 12.30 -0.45 6.07
C GLU A 98 11.94 0.93 6.64
N LYS A 99 12.88 1.89 6.54
CA LYS A 99 12.72 3.24 7.08
C LYS A 99 11.49 3.91 6.45
N GLY A 100 11.42 3.93 5.12
CA GLY A 100 10.30 4.46 4.36
C GLY A 100 9.00 3.71 4.63
N ARG A 101 9.03 2.38 4.72
CA ARG A 101 7.82 1.59 5.06
C ARG A 101 7.27 1.89 6.45
N ARG A 102 8.13 2.20 7.42
CA ARG A 102 7.71 2.52 8.80
C ARG A 102 7.21 3.94 8.93
N SER A 103 7.83 4.90 8.23
CA SER A 103 7.49 6.32 8.28
C SER A 103 6.45 6.76 7.25
N SER A 104 6.20 5.94 6.22
CA SER A 104 5.53 6.31 4.96
C SER A 104 6.24 7.43 4.19
N VAL A 105 7.52 7.70 4.51
CA VAL A 105 8.35 8.74 3.88
C VAL A 105 9.63 8.09 3.39
N PHE A 106 9.70 7.86 2.09
CA PHE A 106 10.83 7.22 1.41
C PHE A 106 11.85 8.28 0.98
N ASP A 107 13.11 8.08 1.34
CA ASP A 107 14.20 8.92 0.88
C ASP A 107 14.67 8.57 -0.55
N GLU A 108 15.57 9.38 -1.09
CA GLU A 108 16.05 9.26 -2.48
C GLU A 108 16.73 7.91 -2.76
N GLU A 109 17.42 7.32 -1.78
CA GLU A 109 18.08 6.04 -1.95
C GLU A 109 17.04 4.90 -2.03
N GLU A 110 16.05 4.91 -1.13
CA GLU A 110 14.94 3.96 -1.15
C GLU A 110 14.12 4.08 -2.45
N ARG A 111 13.81 5.31 -2.89
CA ARG A 111 13.12 5.57 -4.15
C ARG A 111 13.92 5.08 -5.36
N SER A 112 15.23 5.34 -5.37
CA SER A 112 16.12 4.87 -6.43
C SER A 112 16.14 3.35 -6.55
N MET A 113 16.23 2.62 -5.43
CA MET A 113 16.16 1.15 -5.43
C MET A 113 14.82 0.64 -5.99
N LEU A 114 13.69 1.19 -5.53
CA LEU A 114 12.35 0.83 -6.02
C LEU A 114 12.20 1.10 -7.52
N LYS A 115 12.69 2.25 -7.98
CA LYS A 115 12.72 2.66 -9.38
C LYS A 115 13.53 1.70 -10.25
N LYS A 116 14.75 1.35 -9.83
CA LYS A 116 15.57 0.34 -10.54
C LYS A 116 14.84 -0.99 -10.64
N THR A 117 14.22 -1.45 -9.56
CA THR A 117 13.47 -2.72 -9.53
C THR A 117 12.30 -2.71 -10.50
N ILE A 118 11.42 -1.70 -10.46
CA ILE A 118 10.21 -1.70 -11.30
C ILE A 118 10.54 -1.51 -12.78
N LYS A 119 11.62 -0.78 -13.11
CA LYS A 119 12.08 -0.61 -14.50
C LYS A 119 12.62 -1.87 -15.15
N LEU A 120 13.02 -2.88 -14.37
CA LEU A 120 13.47 -4.17 -14.90
C LEU A 120 12.30 -5.12 -15.20
N LEU A 121 11.11 -4.86 -14.65
CA LEU A 121 9.95 -5.74 -14.84
C LEU A 121 9.58 -5.94 -16.33
N PRO A 122 9.53 -4.90 -17.20
CA PRO A 122 9.29 -5.11 -18.63
C PRO A 122 10.34 -6.03 -19.29
N SER A 123 11.60 -6.00 -18.85
CA SER A 123 12.64 -6.90 -19.39
C SER A 123 12.36 -8.36 -19.04
N PHE A 124 11.88 -8.66 -17.83
CA PHE A 124 11.41 -10.00 -17.49
C PHE A 124 10.18 -10.38 -18.33
N GLN A 125 9.21 -9.46 -18.46
CA GLN A 125 7.95 -9.72 -19.14
C GLN A 125 8.13 -10.00 -20.64
N PHE A 126 9.04 -9.31 -21.31
CA PHE A 126 9.25 -9.42 -22.76
C PHE A 126 10.51 -10.22 -23.09
N SER A 127 11.70 -9.72 -22.74
CA SER A 127 12.97 -10.41 -23.04
C SER A 127 13.07 -11.77 -22.34
N GLY A 128 12.54 -11.88 -21.12
CA GLY A 128 12.44 -13.13 -20.39
C GLY A 128 11.45 -14.12 -20.99
N ALA A 129 10.38 -13.64 -21.65
CA ALA A 129 9.43 -14.50 -22.36
C ALA A 129 9.92 -14.97 -23.73
N ASP A 130 10.80 -14.19 -24.37
CA ASP A 130 11.34 -14.50 -25.69
C ASP A 130 12.11 -15.83 -25.69
N GLY A 131 11.57 -16.83 -26.39
CA GLY A 131 12.13 -18.18 -26.46
C GLY A 131 11.92 -19.05 -25.21
N LEU A 132 11.12 -18.59 -24.23
CA LEU A 132 10.77 -19.40 -23.06
C LEU A 132 9.71 -20.45 -23.42
N ASP A 133 10.00 -21.71 -23.13
CA ASP A 133 9.04 -22.81 -23.23
C ASP A 133 8.20 -22.89 -21.94
N PHE A 134 7.02 -22.29 -22.01
CA PHE A 134 6.05 -22.25 -20.90
C PHE A 134 5.54 -23.63 -20.46
N THR A 135 5.78 -24.71 -21.22
CA THR A 135 5.42 -26.06 -20.75
C THR A 135 6.25 -26.52 -19.56
N ASN A 136 7.40 -25.88 -19.32
CA ASN A 136 8.25 -26.10 -18.15
C ASN A 136 7.83 -25.26 -16.92
N CYS A 137 6.77 -24.46 -17.01
CA CYS A 137 6.26 -23.69 -15.87
C CYS A 137 5.39 -24.55 -14.95
N TYR A 138 5.54 -24.34 -13.64
CA TYR A 138 4.80 -25.06 -12.60
C TYR A 138 4.08 -24.08 -11.65
N PRO A 139 2.88 -24.41 -11.13
CA PRO A 139 2.05 -25.59 -11.44
C PRO A 139 1.22 -25.46 -12.72
N GLN A 140 1.27 -24.33 -13.42
CA GLN A 140 0.49 -24.09 -14.63
C GLN A 140 1.32 -23.31 -15.66
N PRO A 141 1.18 -23.62 -16.96
CA PRO A 141 1.92 -22.94 -18.03
C PRO A 141 1.44 -21.51 -18.27
N GLU A 142 0.20 -21.21 -17.92
CA GLU A 142 -0.43 -19.92 -18.23
C GLU A 142 -1.41 -19.46 -17.15
N PHE A 143 -1.65 -18.16 -17.16
CA PHE A 143 -2.71 -17.51 -16.41
C PHE A 143 -4.05 -17.80 -17.07
N ASN A 144 -4.89 -18.59 -16.38
CA ASN A 144 -6.16 -19.08 -16.91
C ASN A 144 -7.31 -18.91 -15.91
N GLN A 145 -8.52 -19.09 -16.41
CA GLN A 145 -9.76 -18.97 -15.64
C GLN A 145 -9.75 -19.82 -14.37
N ARG A 146 -9.26 -21.06 -14.44
CA ARG A 146 -9.19 -21.96 -13.29
C ARG A 146 -8.31 -21.39 -12.18
N ALA A 147 -7.12 -20.88 -12.52
CA ALA A 147 -6.23 -20.27 -11.54
C ALA A 147 -6.84 -19.01 -10.89
N ILE A 148 -7.52 -18.17 -11.69
CA ILE A 148 -8.22 -16.98 -11.20
C ILE A 148 -9.33 -17.37 -10.22
N LEU A 149 -10.19 -18.32 -10.59
CA LEU A 149 -11.30 -18.76 -9.74
C LEU A 149 -10.81 -19.46 -8.47
N TRP A 150 -9.66 -20.14 -8.50
CA TRP A 150 -9.05 -20.66 -7.27
C TRP A 150 -8.67 -19.52 -6.31
N ASP A 151 -8.00 -18.48 -6.79
CA ASP A 151 -7.61 -17.33 -5.98
C ASP A 151 -8.86 -16.58 -5.44
N LEU A 152 -9.92 -16.43 -6.23
CA LEU A 152 -11.19 -15.81 -5.81
C LEU A 152 -11.98 -16.67 -4.81
N ASN A 153 -12.04 -17.98 -5.01
CA ASN A 153 -12.68 -18.88 -4.05
C ASN A 153 -11.89 -18.95 -2.74
N TYR A 154 -10.56 -18.83 -2.80
CA TYR A 154 -9.74 -18.74 -1.61
C TYR A 154 -10.06 -17.48 -0.80
N PHE A 155 -10.29 -16.33 -1.45
CA PHE A 155 -10.85 -15.15 -0.80
C PHE A 155 -12.23 -15.42 -0.17
N LYS A 156 -13.16 -16.01 -0.93
CA LYS A 156 -14.53 -16.31 -0.47
C LYS A 156 -14.53 -17.18 0.79
N TYR A 157 -13.83 -18.31 0.76
CA TYR A 157 -13.89 -19.31 1.83
C TYR A 157 -12.95 -19.01 3.00
N CYS A 158 -11.74 -18.51 2.72
CA CYS A 158 -10.74 -18.35 3.78
C CYS A 158 -10.79 -16.97 4.45
N PHE A 159 -11.40 -15.97 3.82
CA PHE A 159 -11.51 -14.63 4.40
C PHE A 159 -12.96 -14.19 4.56
N LEU A 160 -13.71 -14.09 3.45
CA LEU A 160 -15.04 -13.47 3.45
C LEU A 160 -16.02 -14.21 4.37
N LYS A 161 -16.16 -15.53 4.23
CA LYS A 161 -17.01 -16.36 5.13
C LYS A 161 -16.58 -16.26 6.59
N ALA A 162 -15.27 -16.16 6.86
CA ALA A 162 -14.75 -16.05 8.22
C ALA A 162 -15.11 -14.71 8.90
N THR A 163 -15.46 -13.66 8.13
CA THR A 163 -15.93 -12.39 8.69
C THR A 163 -17.36 -12.44 9.24
N GLY A 164 -18.13 -13.48 8.90
CA GLY A 164 -19.54 -13.59 9.26
C GLY A 164 -20.47 -12.71 8.41
N LEU A 165 -19.97 -12.04 7.37
CA LEU A 165 -20.79 -11.30 6.42
C LEU A 165 -21.70 -12.25 5.65
N ASP A 166 -23.00 -11.92 5.59
CA ASP A 166 -23.97 -12.65 4.78
C ASP A 166 -23.97 -12.14 3.32
N PHE A 167 -24.00 -13.09 2.38
CA PHE A 167 -24.01 -12.81 0.94
C PHE A 167 -24.53 -14.02 0.15
N GLN A 168 -25.11 -13.75 -1.02
CA GLN A 168 -25.59 -14.73 -1.98
C GLN A 168 -24.41 -15.29 -2.78
N GLU A 169 -24.03 -16.55 -2.49
CA GLU A 169 -22.86 -17.17 -3.12
C GLU A 169 -22.99 -17.28 -4.64
N SER A 170 -24.18 -17.58 -5.16
CA SER A 170 -24.42 -17.67 -6.61
C SER A 170 -24.15 -16.35 -7.32
N GLN A 171 -24.68 -15.24 -6.81
CA GLN A 171 -24.45 -13.91 -7.41
C GLN A 171 -22.99 -13.48 -7.31
N LEU A 172 -22.29 -13.85 -6.22
CA LEU A 172 -20.86 -13.59 -6.09
C LEU A 172 -20.03 -14.42 -7.06
N GLU A 173 -20.41 -15.68 -7.28
CA GLU A 173 -19.75 -16.55 -8.25
C GLU A 173 -19.96 -16.10 -9.69
N ASP A 174 -21.16 -15.63 -10.03
CA ASP A 174 -21.45 -15.00 -11.34
C ASP A 174 -20.51 -13.80 -11.58
N ASP A 175 -20.30 -12.97 -10.57
CA ASP A 175 -19.41 -11.82 -10.66
C ASP A 175 -17.92 -12.18 -10.61
N PHE A 176 -17.54 -13.27 -9.93
CA PHE A 176 -16.19 -13.83 -10.04
C PHE A 176 -15.90 -14.32 -11.46
N GLN A 177 -16.90 -14.93 -12.11
CA GLN A 177 -16.78 -15.34 -13.50
C GLN A 177 -16.58 -14.13 -14.41
N LYS A 178 -17.37 -13.06 -14.25
CA LYS A 178 -17.20 -11.81 -15.02
C LYS A 178 -15.84 -11.16 -14.78
N LEU A 179 -15.36 -11.10 -13.53
CA LEU A 179 -14.02 -10.60 -13.23
C LEU A 179 -12.94 -11.44 -13.93
N SER A 180 -13.09 -12.77 -13.92
CA SER A 180 -12.20 -13.68 -14.64
C SER A 180 -12.18 -13.38 -16.14
N ASP A 181 -13.36 -13.20 -16.75
CA ASP A 181 -13.48 -12.85 -18.17
C ASP A 181 -12.79 -11.52 -18.48
N VAL A 182 -12.96 -10.50 -17.63
CA VAL A 182 -12.28 -9.19 -17.76
C VAL A 182 -10.76 -9.34 -17.74
N LEU A 183 -10.23 -10.10 -16.77
CA LEU A 183 -8.78 -10.31 -16.62
C LEU A 183 -8.17 -11.07 -17.81
N LEU A 184 -8.94 -11.96 -18.44
CA LEU A 184 -8.49 -12.76 -19.59
C LEU A 184 -8.57 -12.03 -20.94
N ARG A 185 -9.26 -10.88 -21.03
CA ARG A 185 -9.31 -10.05 -22.26
C ARG A 185 -7.92 -9.63 -22.73
N ASN A 186 -6.98 -9.44 -21.81
CA ASN A 186 -5.62 -8.97 -22.11
C ASN A 186 -4.59 -10.11 -22.06
N SER A 187 -4.89 -11.26 -22.66
CA SER A 187 -3.89 -12.32 -22.76
C SER A 187 -2.71 -11.86 -23.62
N SER A 188 -1.54 -11.69 -23.00
CA SER A 188 -0.28 -11.40 -23.66
C SER A 188 0.66 -12.59 -23.58
N ALA A 189 1.52 -12.75 -24.58
CA ALA A 189 2.58 -13.76 -24.58
C ALA A 189 3.81 -13.32 -23.77
N THR A 190 3.56 -12.64 -22.64
CA THR A 190 4.60 -12.15 -21.74
C THR A 190 4.76 -13.08 -20.54
N PHE A 191 5.91 -12.98 -19.88
CA PHE A 191 6.18 -13.69 -18.64
C PHE A 191 5.52 -12.95 -17.47
N LEU A 192 4.58 -13.62 -16.82
CA LEU A 192 3.97 -13.22 -15.56
C LEU A 192 4.78 -13.83 -14.41
N TYR A 193 5.44 -12.98 -13.62
CA TYR A 193 6.26 -13.38 -12.48
C TYR A 193 5.41 -13.95 -11.33
N ARG A 194 4.19 -13.42 -11.15
CA ARG A 194 3.19 -13.77 -10.12
C ARG A 194 3.53 -13.35 -8.70
N ASP A 195 4.79 -13.45 -8.29
CA ASP A 195 5.23 -13.00 -6.96
C ASP A 195 6.28 -11.90 -7.04
N PHE A 196 6.09 -10.97 -7.97
CA PHE A 196 6.92 -9.76 -8.10
C PHE A 196 6.65 -8.84 -6.90
N GLN A 197 7.48 -8.97 -5.87
CA GLN A 197 7.35 -8.29 -4.58
C GLN A 197 8.72 -7.91 -4.04
N SER A 198 8.77 -6.89 -3.18
CA SER A 198 10.02 -6.40 -2.56
C SER A 198 10.73 -7.46 -1.70
N ARG A 199 10.03 -8.50 -1.24
CA ARG A 199 10.61 -9.62 -0.49
C ARG A 199 11.32 -10.64 -1.38
N ASN A 200 11.04 -10.61 -2.68
CA ASN A 200 11.59 -11.53 -3.68
C ASN A 200 12.62 -10.82 -4.58
N VAL A 201 13.18 -9.72 -4.07
CA VAL A 201 14.25 -8.95 -4.69
C VAL A 201 15.38 -8.80 -3.69
N MET A 202 16.58 -9.20 -4.07
CA MET A 202 17.81 -9.02 -3.30
C MET A 202 18.58 -7.82 -3.85
N ILE A 203 19.28 -7.09 -2.97
CA ILE A 203 20.16 -5.98 -3.36
C ILE A 203 21.60 -6.42 -3.18
N LYS A 204 22.33 -6.50 -4.30
CA LYS A 204 23.76 -6.83 -4.35
C LYS A 204 24.48 -5.72 -5.08
N ASP A 205 25.48 -5.12 -4.43
CA ASP A 205 26.28 -4.02 -4.99
C ASP A 205 25.44 -2.84 -5.53
N GLY A 206 24.31 -2.55 -4.88
CA GLY A 206 23.38 -1.47 -5.27
C GLY A 206 22.45 -1.81 -6.44
N GLU A 207 22.48 -3.04 -6.93
CA GLU A 207 21.66 -3.54 -8.03
C GLU A 207 20.66 -4.61 -7.58
N PRO A 208 19.44 -4.63 -8.16
CA PRO A 208 18.40 -5.60 -7.81
C PRO A 208 18.60 -6.94 -8.55
N TYR A 209 18.51 -8.03 -7.80
CA TYR A 209 18.48 -9.41 -8.28
C TYR A 209 17.17 -10.08 -7.88
N PHE A 210 16.58 -10.84 -8.79
CA PHE A 210 15.24 -11.38 -8.65
C PHE A 210 15.28 -12.87 -8.30
N ILE A 211 14.47 -13.25 -7.31
CA ILE A 211 14.35 -14.63 -6.80
C ILE A 211 12.88 -15.04 -6.72
N ASP A 212 12.61 -16.32 -6.44
CA ASP A 212 11.25 -16.85 -6.29
C ASP A 212 10.34 -16.73 -7.54
N PHE A 213 10.95 -16.77 -8.74
CA PHE A 213 10.23 -16.70 -10.04
C PHE A 213 9.63 -18.03 -10.50
N GLN A 214 9.85 -19.15 -9.80
CA GLN A 214 9.42 -20.48 -10.28
C GLN A 214 7.90 -20.69 -10.33
N GLY A 215 7.12 -19.81 -9.68
CA GLY A 215 5.66 -19.77 -9.84
C GLY A 215 5.19 -19.02 -11.09
N GLY A 216 6.12 -18.42 -11.83
CA GLY A 216 5.87 -17.63 -13.02
C GLY A 216 5.38 -18.46 -14.21
N ARG A 217 4.69 -17.79 -15.13
CA ARG A 217 3.92 -18.43 -16.22
C ARG A 217 3.65 -17.45 -17.35
N LYS A 218 3.02 -17.88 -18.42
CA LYS A 218 2.52 -16.97 -19.46
C LYS A 218 1.35 -16.15 -18.91
N GLY A 219 1.36 -14.84 -19.07
CA GLY A 219 0.25 -14.03 -18.58
C GLY A 219 0.39 -12.51 -18.78
N PRO A 220 -0.63 -11.76 -18.37
CA PRO A 220 -0.73 -10.31 -18.56
C PRO A 220 0.30 -9.53 -17.74
N VAL A 221 0.79 -8.43 -18.32
CA VAL A 221 1.81 -7.56 -17.68
C VAL A 221 1.32 -6.84 -16.41
N TYR A 222 0.01 -6.58 -16.32
CA TYR A 222 -0.61 -5.78 -15.25
C TYR A 222 -0.49 -6.41 -13.86
N TYR A 223 -0.49 -7.73 -13.79
CA TYR A 223 -0.55 -8.45 -12.51
C TYR A 223 0.67 -8.18 -11.64
N ASP A 224 1.87 -8.20 -12.23
CA ASP A 224 3.12 -7.96 -11.49
C ASP A 224 3.26 -6.50 -11.04
N VAL A 225 2.79 -5.56 -11.87
CA VAL A 225 2.70 -4.14 -11.51
C VAL A 225 1.80 -3.94 -10.31
N ALA A 226 0.60 -4.53 -10.34
CA ALA A 226 -0.33 -4.51 -9.21
C ALA A 226 0.27 -5.19 -7.96
N SER A 227 0.94 -6.34 -8.15
CA SER A 227 1.60 -7.09 -7.07
C SER A 227 2.68 -6.29 -6.37
N PHE A 228 3.42 -5.43 -7.08
CA PHE A 228 4.51 -4.65 -6.51
C PHE A 228 4.08 -3.29 -5.96
N ILE A 229 3.29 -2.53 -6.71
CA ILE A 229 2.94 -1.14 -6.31
C ILE A 229 1.90 -1.13 -5.18
N TRP A 230 0.96 -2.09 -5.15
CA TRP A 230 -0.09 -2.16 -4.12
C TRP A 230 0.19 -3.19 -3.01
N GLN A 231 1.47 -3.49 -2.73
CA GLN A 231 1.87 -4.34 -1.61
C GLN A 231 1.40 -3.74 -0.26
N ALA A 232 0.41 -4.36 0.39
CA ALA A 232 -0.18 -3.85 1.64
C ALA A 232 0.85 -3.59 2.76
N LYS A 233 1.88 -4.44 2.87
CA LYS A 233 2.95 -4.29 3.89
C LYS A 233 3.98 -3.21 3.54
N ALA A 234 4.07 -2.79 2.29
CA ALA A 234 5.04 -1.80 1.86
C ALA A 234 4.55 -0.35 2.12
N LYS A 235 3.24 -0.14 2.29
CA LYS A 235 2.65 1.16 2.63
C LYS A 235 3.14 2.30 1.74
N PHE A 236 3.30 2.04 0.44
CA PHE A 236 3.67 3.08 -0.51
C PHE A 236 2.58 4.16 -0.53
N PRO A 237 2.94 5.44 -0.28
CA PRO A 237 2.01 6.55 -0.40
C PRO A 237 1.64 6.77 -1.87
N GLU A 238 0.55 7.48 -2.12
CA GLU A 238 -0.03 7.61 -3.46
C GLU A 238 0.92 8.30 -4.45
N ASP A 239 1.69 9.29 -4.01
CA ASP A 239 2.72 9.96 -4.83
C ASP A 239 3.77 8.96 -5.33
N LEU A 240 4.27 8.09 -4.44
CA LEU A 240 5.24 7.06 -4.80
C LEU A 240 4.63 6.00 -5.73
N ARG A 241 3.37 5.63 -5.54
CA ARG A 241 2.68 4.69 -6.44
C ARG A 241 2.60 5.25 -7.86
N GLN A 242 2.25 6.52 -8.00
CA GLN A 242 2.18 7.19 -9.31
C GLN A 242 3.56 7.33 -9.95
N GLU A 243 4.58 7.66 -9.16
CA GLU A 243 5.98 7.71 -9.63
C GLU A 243 6.44 6.35 -10.17
N LEU A 244 6.28 5.27 -9.38
CA LEU A 244 6.68 3.92 -9.78
C LEU A 244 5.92 3.41 -11.00
N LEU A 245 4.62 3.74 -11.11
CA LEU A 245 3.84 3.40 -12.29
C LEU A 245 4.33 4.16 -13.53
N SER A 246 4.65 5.45 -13.40
CA SER A 246 5.24 6.22 -14.50
C SER A 246 6.57 5.62 -14.94
N ASP A 247 7.45 5.29 -13.99
CA ASP A 247 8.75 4.66 -14.27
C ASP A 247 8.61 3.31 -14.97
N TYR A 248 7.62 2.51 -14.58
CA TYR A 248 7.27 1.27 -15.26
C TYR A 248 6.80 1.52 -16.71
N LEU A 249 5.87 2.46 -16.91
CA LEU A 249 5.31 2.75 -18.24
C LEU A 249 6.39 3.29 -19.19
N ASP A 250 7.30 4.12 -18.70
CA ASP A 250 8.46 4.59 -19.47
C ASP A 250 9.38 3.45 -19.91
N ALA A 251 9.65 2.50 -19.01
CA ALA A 251 10.42 1.31 -19.36
C ALA A 251 9.65 0.41 -20.35
N LEU A 252 8.34 0.23 -20.15
CA LEU A 252 7.47 -0.57 -21.01
C LEU A 252 7.39 -0.03 -22.45
N ARG A 253 7.42 1.30 -22.63
CA ARG A 253 7.40 1.98 -23.94
C ARG A 253 8.53 1.56 -24.88
N THR A 254 9.60 0.98 -24.34
CA THR A 254 10.71 0.42 -25.14
C THR A 254 10.38 -0.91 -25.81
N PHE A 255 9.35 -1.61 -25.32
CA PHE A 255 8.92 -2.92 -25.83
C PHE A 255 7.63 -2.83 -26.66
N ILE A 256 6.67 -1.99 -26.23
CA ILE A 256 5.39 -1.83 -26.89
C ILE A 256 4.89 -0.38 -26.84
N PRO A 257 4.04 0.06 -27.78
CA PRO A 257 3.27 1.28 -27.62
C PRO A 257 2.38 1.21 -26.36
N VAL A 258 2.28 2.31 -25.62
CA VAL A 258 1.50 2.38 -24.38
C VAL A 258 0.49 3.51 -24.45
N ASP A 259 -0.80 3.16 -24.47
CA ASP A 259 -1.89 4.05 -24.08
C ASP A 259 -2.04 3.98 -22.56
N GLU A 260 -1.64 5.06 -21.89
CA GLU A 260 -1.64 5.11 -20.42
C GLU A 260 -3.05 5.10 -19.83
N ALA A 261 -4.02 5.75 -20.48
CA ALA A 261 -5.40 5.76 -20.01
C ALA A 261 -6.01 4.35 -20.10
N TYR A 262 -5.79 3.67 -21.23
CA TYR A 262 -6.17 2.28 -21.37
C TYR A 262 -5.45 1.39 -20.36
N PHE A 263 -4.13 1.53 -20.20
CA PHE A 263 -3.35 0.74 -19.24
C PHE A 263 -3.89 0.85 -17.82
N ARG A 264 -4.18 2.07 -17.35
CA ARG A 264 -4.75 2.33 -16.03
C ARG A 264 -6.14 1.72 -15.88
N SER A 265 -6.98 1.80 -16.92
CA SER A 265 -8.31 1.19 -16.92
C SER A 265 -8.27 -0.34 -16.82
N GLN A 266 -7.23 -0.99 -17.35
CA GLN A 266 -7.04 -2.43 -17.20
C GLN A 266 -6.41 -2.78 -15.85
N LEU A 267 -5.40 -2.00 -15.43
CA LEU A 267 -4.65 -2.22 -14.20
C LEU A 267 -5.57 -2.25 -12.96
N LYS A 268 -6.59 -1.39 -12.87
CA LYS A 268 -7.52 -1.37 -11.72
C LYS A 268 -8.16 -2.74 -11.43
N HIS A 269 -8.48 -3.52 -12.47
CA HIS A 269 -9.06 -4.86 -12.30
C HIS A 269 -8.03 -5.84 -11.70
N PHE A 270 -6.76 -5.72 -12.09
CA PHE A 270 -5.68 -6.52 -11.52
C PHE A 270 -5.35 -6.11 -10.09
N ILE A 271 -5.41 -4.81 -9.74
CA ILE A 271 -5.22 -4.36 -8.35
C ILE A 271 -6.35 -4.91 -7.47
N LEU A 272 -7.60 -4.86 -7.93
CA LEU A 272 -8.72 -5.46 -7.21
C LEU A 272 -8.49 -6.96 -7.01
N PHE A 273 -8.23 -7.70 -8.09
CA PHE A 273 -8.00 -9.14 -8.03
C PHE A 273 -6.87 -9.52 -7.07
N ARG A 274 -5.73 -8.83 -7.13
CA ARG A 274 -4.60 -9.04 -6.21
C ARG A 274 -4.97 -8.75 -4.76
N THR A 275 -5.76 -7.70 -4.52
CA THR A 275 -6.22 -7.35 -3.17
C THR A 275 -7.09 -8.47 -2.59
N LEU A 276 -8.02 -9.02 -3.38
CA LEU A 276 -8.83 -10.17 -2.97
C LEU A 276 -7.96 -11.40 -2.66
N GLN A 277 -7.01 -11.71 -3.52
CA GLN A 277 -6.09 -12.84 -3.31
C GLN A 277 -5.26 -12.68 -2.02
N VAL A 278 -4.75 -11.48 -1.75
CA VAL A 278 -4.01 -11.17 -0.51
C VAL A 278 -4.92 -11.34 0.71
N LEU A 279 -6.16 -10.85 0.67
CA LEU A 279 -7.13 -11.05 1.74
C LEU A 279 -7.42 -12.55 1.98
N GLY A 280 -7.60 -13.34 0.92
CA GLY A 280 -7.73 -14.80 1.01
C GLY A 280 -6.55 -15.46 1.72
N ALA A 281 -5.31 -15.09 1.34
CA ALA A 281 -4.10 -15.60 1.98
C ALA A 281 -3.97 -15.17 3.45
N TYR A 282 -4.34 -13.93 3.78
CA TYR A 282 -4.35 -13.46 5.16
C TYR A 282 -5.41 -14.15 6.00
N GLY A 283 -6.59 -14.41 5.41
CA GLY A 283 -7.65 -15.18 6.05
C GLY A 283 -7.22 -16.60 6.36
N PHE A 284 -6.65 -17.32 5.39
CA PHE A 284 -6.16 -18.68 5.61
C PHE A 284 -5.04 -18.73 6.66
N ARG A 285 -3.96 -17.97 6.46
CA ARG A 285 -2.80 -18.03 7.37
C ARG A 285 -3.11 -17.44 8.74
N GLY A 286 -3.97 -16.42 8.79
CA GLY A 286 -4.36 -15.75 10.01
C GLY A 286 -5.38 -16.55 10.82
N TYR A 287 -6.54 -16.85 10.23
CA TYR A 287 -7.64 -17.52 10.94
C TYR A 287 -7.40 -19.02 11.10
N PHE A 288 -6.90 -19.71 10.07
CA PHE A 288 -6.76 -21.17 10.08
C PHE A 288 -5.39 -21.63 10.61
N GLU A 289 -4.29 -21.06 10.11
CA GLU A 289 -2.94 -21.40 10.62
C GLU A 289 -2.56 -20.66 11.92
N LYS A 290 -3.44 -19.78 12.41
CA LYS A 290 -3.26 -19.00 13.66
C LYS A 290 -1.96 -18.18 13.69
N LYS A 291 -1.54 -17.61 12.55
CA LYS A 291 -0.35 -16.76 12.45
C LYS A 291 -0.72 -15.27 12.63
N PRO A 292 -0.46 -14.65 13.80
CA PRO A 292 -1.06 -13.34 14.14
C PRO A 292 -0.62 -12.18 13.23
N HIS A 293 0.61 -12.23 12.71
CA HIS A 293 1.15 -11.17 11.84
C HIS A 293 0.43 -11.05 10.49
N PHE A 294 -0.33 -12.07 10.05
CA PHE A 294 -1.19 -11.97 8.88
C PHE A 294 -2.47 -11.19 9.18
N ILE A 295 -3.08 -11.42 10.35
CA ILE A 295 -4.25 -10.66 10.81
C ILE A 295 -3.92 -9.17 10.97
N GLN A 296 -2.75 -8.84 11.52
CA GLN A 296 -2.27 -7.46 11.63
C GLN A 296 -2.11 -6.75 10.27
N SER A 297 -2.07 -7.50 9.17
CA SER A 297 -1.94 -6.95 7.81
C SER A 297 -3.29 -6.71 7.13
N VAL A 298 -4.38 -7.31 7.64
CA VAL A 298 -5.73 -7.18 7.09
C VAL A 298 -6.21 -5.73 7.01
N PRO A 299 -6.03 -4.86 8.04
CA PRO A 299 -6.49 -3.47 7.95
C PRO A 299 -5.90 -2.69 6.76
N PHE A 300 -4.64 -2.95 6.41
CA PHE A 300 -3.99 -2.29 5.26
C PHE A 300 -4.60 -2.76 3.93
N ALA A 301 -4.86 -4.05 3.78
CA ALA A 301 -5.50 -4.59 2.59
C ALA A 301 -6.96 -4.12 2.45
N ILE A 302 -7.70 -4.03 3.55
CA ILE A 302 -9.06 -3.47 3.58
C ILE A 302 -9.04 -1.97 3.23
N ASN A 303 -8.03 -1.21 3.66
CA ASN A 303 -7.90 0.20 3.27
C ASN A 303 -7.61 0.37 1.77
N ASN A 304 -6.73 -0.45 1.19
CA ASN A 304 -6.53 -0.48 -0.27
C ASN A 304 -7.84 -0.79 -1.00
N LEU A 305 -8.61 -1.75 -0.49
CA LEU A 305 -9.91 -2.10 -1.05
C LEU A 305 -10.91 -0.94 -1.01
N ARG A 306 -10.96 -0.16 0.09
CA ARG A 306 -11.80 1.05 0.17
C ARG A 306 -11.40 2.08 -0.88
N GLN A 307 -10.10 2.35 -1.00
CA GLN A 307 -9.58 3.29 -2.00
C GLN A 307 -10.00 2.88 -3.42
N LEU A 308 -9.91 1.58 -3.74
CA LEU A 308 -10.33 1.05 -5.03
C LEU A 308 -11.82 1.16 -5.32
N LEU A 309 -12.68 1.12 -4.28
CA LEU A 309 -14.14 1.12 -4.40
C LEU A 309 -14.76 2.52 -4.47
N HIS A 310 -13.95 3.59 -4.41
CA HIS A 310 -14.38 4.93 -4.80
C HIS A 310 -14.82 4.96 -6.26
N ASP A 311 -14.13 4.20 -7.12
CA ASP A 311 -14.53 3.98 -8.49
C ASP A 311 -15.48 2.77 -8.59
N ASP A 312 -16.47 2.86 -9.48
CA ASP A 312 -17.35 1.75 -9.78
C ASP A 312 -16.72 0.73 -10.74
N TYR A 313 -17.10 -0.53 -10.55
CA TYR A 313 -16.81 -1.63 -11.48
C TYR A 313 -18.13 -2.20 -11.99
N PRO A 314 -18.70 -1.63 -13.07
CA PRO A 314 -20.01 -2.00 -13.57
C PRO A 314 -20.09 -3.45 -14.06
N GLU A 315 -18.95 -4.09 -14.34
CA GLU A 315 -18.88 -5.48 -14.79
C GLU A 315 -19.27 -6.48 -13.71
N TYR A 316 -19.12 -6.15 -12.43
CA TYR A 316 -19.38 -7.05 -11.29
C TYR A 316 -19.99 -6.29 -10.09
N PRO A 317 -21.23 -5.80 -10.23
CA PRO A 317 -21.87 -4.92 -9.25
C PRO A 317 -22.18 -5.60 -7.91
N TYR A 318 -22.45 -6.91 -7.91
CA TYR A 318 -22.70 -7.66 -6.70
C TYR A 318 -21.41 -7.84 -5.89
N LEU A 319 -20.28 -8.12 -6.57
CA LEU A 319 -18.97 -8.13 -5.92
C LEU A 319 -18.69 -6.77 -5.28
N CYS A 320 -18.90 -5.64 -5.97
CA CYS A 320 -18.74 -4.31 -5.38
C CYS A 320 -19.60 -4.10 -4.13
N THR A 321 -20.86 -4.57 -4.15
CA THR A 321 -21.76 -4.48 -3.00
C THR A 321 -21.23 -5.27 -1.80
N VAL A 322 -20.81 -6.51 -2.03
CA VAL A 322 -20.20 -7.37 -0.99
C VAL A 322 -18.93 -6.74 -0.42
N LEU A 323 -18.08 -6.18 -1.27
CA LEU A 323 -16.83 -5.56 -0.83
C LEU A 323 -17.07 -4.25 -0.07
N ARG A 324 -18.04 -3.43 -0.47
CA ARG A 324 -18.44 -2.24 0.31
C ARG A 324 -18.93 -2.63 1.69
N ASN A 325 -19.83 -3.62 1.78
CA ASN A 325 -20.32 -4.15 3.05
C ASN A 325 -19.17 -4.70 3.91
N LEU A 326 -18.25 -5.47 3.31
CA LEU A 326 -17.06 -5.98 3.98
C LEU A 326 -16.21 -4.86 4.57
N THR A 327 -15.93 -3.81 3.78
CA THR A 327 -15.14 -2.66 4.25
C THR A 327 -15.87 -1.81 5.29
N GLY A 328 -17.20 -1.90 5.38
CA GLY A 328 -18.02 -1.21 6.38
C GLY A 328 -18.24 -1.98 7.68
N LEU A 329 -17.74 -3.21 7.82
CA LEU A 329 -17.87 -3.97 9.07
C LEU A 329 -17.19 -3.25 10.23
N LYS A 330 -17.84 -3.23 11.40
CA LYS A 330 -17.35 -2.55 12.63
C LYS A 330 -15.90 -2.87 12.98
N GLN A 331 -15.54 -4.15 12.89
CA GLN A 331 -14.18 -4.64 13.15
C GLN A 331 -13.10 -4.02 12.24
N PHE A 332 -13.49 -3.44 11.11
CA PHE A 332 -12.60 -2.75 10.18
C PHE A 332 -12.83 -1.24 10.12
N SER A 333 -13.94 -0.71 10.61
CA SER A 333 -14.23 0.73 10.68
C SER A 333 -13.72 1.38 11.97
N ASP A 334 -13.71 0.66 13.10
CA ASP A 334 -13.33 1.23 14.40
C ASP A 334 -11.82 1.55 14.47
N ASP A 335 -10.99 0.80 13.72
CA ASP A 335 -9.57 1.08 13.55
C ASP A 335 -9.30 2.32 12.69
N ILE A 336 -10.25 2.72 11.84
CA ILE A 336 -10.19 3.97 11.04
C ILE A 336 -10.45 5.16 11.95
N GLN A 337 -11.52 5.15 12.75
CA GLN A 337 -11.85 6.27 13.62
C GLN A 337 -10.71 6.61 14.60
N LYS A 338 -9.97 5.60 15.07
CA LYS A 338 -8.78 5.79 15.91
C LYS A 338 -7.57 6.40 15.18
N ARG A 339 -7.54 6.35 13.85
CA ARG A 339 -6.44 6.82 13.00
C ARG A 339 -6.80 8.01 12.11
N MET A 340 -8.06 8.40 12.05
CA MET A 340 -8.48 9.60 11.34
C MET A 340 -7.96 10.85 12.06
N LEU A 341 -7.60 11.85 11.26
CA LEU A 341 -7.26 13.16 11.78
C LEU A 341 -8.50 13.79 12.43
N GLU A 342 -8.42 14.04 13.73
CA GLU A 342 -9.34 14.94 14.44
C GLU A 342 -8.70 16.34 14.50
N VAL A 343 -9.43 17.36 14.04
CA VAL A 343 -8.98 18.75 14.16
C VAL A 343 -9.77 19.43 15.26
N LYS A 344 -9.07 19.89 16.29
CA LYS A 344 -9.64 20.65 17.39
C LYS A 344 -9.52 22.14 17.09
N ILE A 345 -10.66 22.82 16.98
CA ILE A 345 -10.71 24.25 16.67
C ILE A 345 -11.20 25.01 17.89
N VAL A 346 -10.45 26.03 18.32
CA VAL A 346 -10.76 26.76 19.56
C VAL A 346 -10.80 28.26 19.33
N SER A 347 -11.95 28.91 19.57
CA SER A 347 -11.97 30.37 19.71
C SER A 347 -11.64 30.76 21.14
N PHE A 348 -10.78 31.77 21.33
CA PHE A 348 -10.31 32.15 22.65
C PHE A 348 -10.11 33.66 22.85
N ALA A 349 -10.12 34.10 24.10
CA ALA A 349 -9.71 35.44 24.51
C ALA A 349 -8.21 35.50 24.85
N TYR A 350 -7.45 36.40 24.23
CA TYR A 350 -6.03 36.63 24.58
C TYR A 350 -5.84 36.98 26.06
N LYS A 351 -6.81 37.67 26.68
CA LYS A 351 -6.82 37.98 28.12
C LYS A 351 -6.79 36.74 29.01
N LYS A 352 -7.22 35.59 28.51
CA LYS A 352 -7.29 34.30 29.22
C LYS A 352 -6.20 33.33 28.77
N GLY A 353 -5.27 33.76 27.91
CA GLY A 353 -4.15 32.96 27.40
C GLY A 353 -4.53 32.05 26.23
N ILE A 354 -3.51 31.62 25.48
CA ILE A 354 -3.65 30.69 24.35
C ILE A 354 -4.02 29.30 24.89
N PRO A 355 -5.00 28.58 24.30
CA PRO A 355 -5.34 27.22 24.70
C PRO A 355 -4.14 26.26 24.62
N ASN A 356 -4.04 25.34 25.59
CA ASN A 356 -2.99 24.31 25.60
C ASN A 356 -3.40 23.10 24.72
N ASP A 357 -2.43 22.50 24.03
CA ASP A 357 -2.62 21.29 23.23
C ASP A 357 -2.08 20.05 23.98
N PRO A 358 -2.97 19.18 24.51
CA PRO A 358 -2.55 17.98 25.23
C PRO A 358 -2.15 16.82 24.31
N SER A 359 -2.27 16.94 22.98
CA SER A 359 -2.13 15.82 22.03
C SER A 359 -0.67 15.45 21.65
N GLY A 360 0.33 16.07 22.28
CA GLY A 360 1.74 15.65 22.20
C GLY A 360 2.51 16.07 20.94
N ASN A 361 1.85 16.64 19.92
CA ASN A 361 2.50 17.13 18.69
C ASN A 361 3.03 18.58 18.80
N GLY A 362 2.98 19.20 19.99
CA GLY A 362 3.61 20.50 20.25
C GLY A 362 2.79 21.74 19.86
N GLY A 363 1.48 21.60 19.63
CA GLY A 363 0.59 22.69 19.20
C GLY A 363 0.41 22.78 17.69
N GLY A 364 -0.61 23.52 17.26
CA GLY A 364 -0.87 23.81 15.85
C GLY A 364 -0.97 25.30 15.58
N PHE A 365 -1.97 25.73 14.81
CA PHE A 365 -2.07 27.12 14.37
C PHE A 365 -2.70 28.02 15.44
N VAL A 366 -2.18 29.24 15.58
CA VAL A 366 -2.81 30.29 16.40
C VAL A 366 -2.92 31.56 15.56
N PHE A 367 -4.15 31.96 15.24
CA PHE A 367 -4.45 33.11 14.42
C PHE A 367 -4.95 34.28 15.27
N ASP A 368 -4.29 35.43 15.17
CA ASP A 368 -4.68 36.65 15.87
C ASP A 368 -5.71 37.44 15.05
N CYS A 369 -6.96 37.43 15.49
CA CYS A 369 -8.05 38.13 14.81
C CYS A 369 -8.14 39.61 15.22
N ARG A 370 -7.25 40.13 16.06
CA ARG A 370 -7.37 41.49 16.61
C ARG A 370 -7.16 42.60 15.58
N ALA A 371 -6.57 42.28 14.44
CA ALA A 371 -6.35 43.22 13.33
C ALA A 371 -7.66 43.59 12.60
N VAL A 372 -8.64 42.68 12.57
CA VAL A 372 -9.92 42.90 11.87
C VAL A 372 -10.81 43.87 12.64
N ASN A 373 -11.69 44.59 11.93
CA ASN A 373 -12.63 45.53 12.55
C ASN A 373 -13.41 44.95 13.73
N ASN A 374 -13.47 45.70 14.83
CA ASN A 374 -13.89 45.21 16.14
C ASN A 374 -15.35 45.58 16.47
N PRO A 375 -16.30 44.63 16.42
CA PRO A 375 -17.72 44.90 16.72
C PRO A 375 -17.92 45.41 18.14
N GLY A 376 -17.12 44.92 19.10
CA GLY A 376 -17.21 45.32 20.51
C GLY A 376 -16.83 46.78 20.81
N LYS A 377 -16.53 47.61 19.81
CA LYS A 377 -16.45 49.08 19.97
C LYS A 377 -17.83 49.74 19.98
N TYR A 378 -18.87 49.07 19.46
CA TYR A 378 -20.20 49.61 19.33
C TYR A 378 -21.15 48.91 20.30
N GLU A 379 -21.80 49.69 21.16
CA GLU A 379 -22.66 49.19 22.24
C GLU A 379 -23.76 48.23 21.74
N ARG A 380 -24.26 48.48 20.52
CA ARG A 380 -25.27 47.64 19.85
C ARG A 380 -24.84 46.18 19.62
N TYR A 381 -23.53 45.88 19.61
CA TYR A 381 -23.00 44.53 19.37
C TYR A 381 -22.56 43.80 20.65
N ASN A 382 -22.63 44.45 21.82
CA ASN A 382 -22.09 43.90 23.07
C ASN A 382 -22.75 42.60 23.53
N HIS A 383 -24.03 42.40 23.23
CA HIS A 383 -24.80 41.22 23.64
C HIS A 383 -24.77 40.09 22.61
N PHE A 384 -24.23 40.33 21.42
CA PHE A 384 -24.14 39.36 20.34
C PHE A 384 -22.76 38.70 20.33
N THR A 385 -22.66 37.54 19.69
CA THR A 385 -21.44 36.75 19.48
C THR A 385 -21.11 36.69 17.99
N GLY A 386 -19.98 36.09 17.65
CA GLY A 386 -19.61 35.82 16.25
C GLY A 386 -20.52 34.83 15.52
N LEU A 387 -21.52 34.24 16.20
CA LEU A 387 -22.53 33.36 15.61
C LEU A 387 -23.82 34.09 15.24
N ASP A 388 -23.96 35.35 15.66
CA ASP A 388 -25.19 36.11 15.50
C ASP A 388 -25.15 36.98 14.24
N GLU A 389 -26.24 36.96 13.47
CA GLU A 389 -26.37 37.66 12.18
C GLU A 389 -25.92 39.15 12.21
N PRO A 390 -26.27 39.97 13.22
CA PRO A 390 -25.83 41.36 13.26
C PRO A 390 -24.31 41.54 13.33
N VAL A 391 -23.60 40.59 13.94
CA VAL A 391 -22.13 40.60 14.05
C VAL A 391 -21.50 40.02 12.78
N ILE A 392 -22.09 38.95 12.23
CA ILE A 392 -21.68 38.36 10.95
C ILE A 392 -21.71 39.42 9.84
N SER A 393 -22.87 40.05 9.65
CA SER A 393 -23.05 41.12 8.67
C SER A 393 -22.03 42.26 8.85
N PHE A 394 -21.75 42.66 10.10
CA PHE A 394 -20.77 43.70 10.39
C PHE A 394 -19.34 43.29 10.02
N LEU A 395 -18.96 42.03 10.29
CA LEU A 395 -17.61 41.54 9.99
C LEU A 395 -17.39 41.38 8.49
N GLU A 396 -18.43 41.04 7.74
CA GLU A 396 -18.36 40.80 6.29
C GLU A 396 -18.46 42.09 5.45
N GLU A 397 -19.04 43.17 5.99
CA GLU A 397 -19.34 44.41 5.26
C GLU A 397 -18.11 45.05 4.56
N ASP A 398 -16.94 45.02 5.20
CA ASP A 398 -15.69 45.57 4.64
C ASP A 398 -14.81 44.52 3.94
N GLY A 399 -15.17 43.23 4.03
CA GLY A 399 -14.45 42.11 3.45
C GLY A 399 -13.10 41.76 4.11
N GLU A 400 -12.65 42.47 5.16
CA GLU A 400 -11.37 42.21 5.81
C GLU A 400 -11.34 40.83 6.47
N ILE A 401 -12.44 40.43 7.13
CA ILE A 401 -12.54 39.13 7.80
C ILE A 401 -12.43 37.98 6.78
N SER A 402 -13.04 38.15 5.61
CA SER A 402 -13.06 37.13 4.55
C SER A 402 -11.67 36.97 3.93
N HIS A 403 -10.94 38.08 3.73
CA HIS A 403 -9.55 38.02 3.27
C HIS A 403 -8.65 37.31 4.28
N PHE A 404 -8.76 37.65 5.56
CA PHE A 404 -8.03 37.00 6.64
C PHE A 404 -8.30 35.49 6.68
N LEU A 405 -9.57 35.09 6.63
CA LEU A 405 -9.96 33.68 6.65
C LEU A 405 -9.44 32.92 5.43
N THR A 406 -9.46 33.52 4.25
CA THR A 406 -8.92 32.88 3.03
C THR A 406 -7.44 32.51 3.17
N GLN A 407 -6.64 33.37 3.80
CA GLN A 407 -5.23 33.09 4.07
C GLN A 407 -5.07 32.00 5.13
N ALA A 408 -5.87 32.05 6.20
CA ALA A 408 -5.88 31.01 7.23
C ALA A 408 -6.26 29.64 6.64
N TYR A 409 -7.29 29.57 5.81
CA TYR A 409 -7.69 28.34 5.09
C TYR A 409 -6.55 27.80 4.25
N THR A 410 -5.90 28.65 3.46
CA THR A 410 -4.79 28.23 2.59
C THR A 410 -3.68 27.53 3.38
N MET A 411 -3.29 28.09 4.53
CA MET A 411 -2.26 27.52 5.39
C MET A 411 -2.72 26.21 6.05
N VAL A 412 -3.92 26.21 6.63
CA VAL A 412 -4.45 25.05 7.36
C VAL A 412 -4.76 23.90 6.41
N ASP A 413 -5.33 24.16 5.24
CA ASP A 413 -5.64 23.16 4.21
C ASP A 413 -4.39 22.39 3.77
N ALA A 414 -3.28 23.11 3.55
CA ALA A 414 -2.02 22.49 3.18
C ALA A 414 -1.51 21.53 4.27
N SER A 415 -1.63 21.94 5.53
CA SER A 415 -1.27 21.09 6.68
C SER A 415 -2.22 19.93 6.88
N VAL A 416 -3.53 20.14 6.81
CA VAL A 416 -4.55 19.08 6.94
C VAL A 416 -4.33 18.00 5.90
N LYS A 417 -4.14 18.39 4.62
CA LYS A 417 -3.82 17.45 3.54
C LYS A 417 -2.57 16.62 3.87
N ARG A 418 -1.47 17.27 4.27
CA ARG A 418 -0.24 16.58 4.64
C ARG A 418 -0.38 15.72 5.89
N TYR A 419 -1.21 16.11 6.85
CA TYR A 419 -1.45 15.35 8.07
C TYR A 419 -2.22 14.08 7.77
N MET A 420 -3.24 14.16 6.92
CA MET A 420 -3.99 13.01 6.40
C MET A 420 -3.06 12.06 5.62
N ASP A 421 -2.26 12.60 4.69
CA ASP A 421 -1.29 11.81 3.90
C ASP A 421 -0.29 11.06 4.81
N ARG A 422 0.11 11.67 5.93
CA ARG A 422 1.09 11.13 6.88
C ARG A 422 0.48 10.33 8.03
N GLY A 423 -0.84 10.23 8.11
CA GLY A 423 -1.55 9.48 9.15
C GLY A 423 -1.44 10.09 10.55
N PHE A 424 -1.32 11.42 10.67
CA PHE A 424 -1.47 12.09 11.96
C PHE A 424 -2.92 12.05 12.43
N THR A 425 -3.10 11.96 13.74
CA THR A 425 -4.43 11.77 14.35
C THR A 425 -4.99 13.03 15.00
N ASN A 426 -4.16 14.07 15.23
CA ASN A 426 -4.58 15.28 15.92
C ASN A 426 -3.92 16.54 15.33
N LEU A 427 -4.70 17.60 15.17
CA LEU A 427 -4.24 18.97 14.89
C LEU A 427 -5.08 19.96 15.69
N MET A 428 -4.45 20.99 16.26
CA MET A 428 -5.18 22.09 16.92
C MET A 428 -5.09 23.38 16.09
N VAL A 429 -6.20 24.10 15.96
CA VAL A 429 -6.28 25.42 15.32
C VAL A 429 -7.00 26.39 16.25
N CYS A 430 -6.37 27.49 16.60
CA CYS A 430 -6.90 28.45 17.56
C CYS A 430 -7.09 29.82 16.93
N PHE A 431 -8.22 30.47 17.20
CA PHE A 431 -8.51 31.85 16.80
C PHE A 431 -8.65 32.74 18.03
N GLY A 432 -7.80 33.75 18.14
CA GLY A 432 -7.75 34.64 19.30
C GLY A 432 -8.31 36.02 19.00
N CYS A 433 -9.15 36.57 19.89
CA CYS A 433 -9.45 38.00 19.90
C CYS A 433 -9.37 38.57 21.32
N THR A 434 -9.66 39.86 21.51
CA THR A 434 -9.54 40.51 22.82
C THR A 434 -10.45 39.87 23.87
N GLY A 435 -11.70 39.60 23.52
CA GLY A 435 -12.75 39.14 24.45
C GLY A 435 -13.22 37.70 24.25
N GLY A 436 -12.81 37.01 23.17
CA GLY A 436 -13.26 35.65 22.87
C GLY A 436 -14.74 35.56 22.45
N GLN A 437 -15.33 36.64 21.92
CA GLN A 437 -16.78 36.75 21.72
C GLN A 437 -17.21 36.92 20.26
N HIS A 438 -16.56 37.81 19.49
CA HIS A 438 -16.99 38.13 18.12
C HIS A 438 -16.07 37.51 17.07
N ARG A 439 -14.97 38.20 16.74
CA ARG A 439 -14.04 37.85 15.65
C ARG A 439 -13.50 36.43 15.77
N SER A 440 -13.06 36.03 16.97
CA SER A 440 -12.53 34.68 17.19
C SER A 440 -13.58 33.59 17.04
N VAL A 441 -14.83 33.87 17.47
CA VAL A 441 -15.95 32.93 17.41
C VAL A 441 -16.34 32.70 15.96
N TYR A 442 -16.57 33.79 15.22
CA TYR A 442 -16.84 33.76 13.79
C TYR A 442 -15.76 32.98 13.02
N SER A 443 -14.48 33.34 13.21
CA SER A 443 -13.39 32.67 12.48
C SER A 443 -13.25 31.18 12.80
N ALA A 444 -13.47 30.79 14.06
CA ALA A 444 -13.41 29.38 14.46
C ALA A 444 -14.57 28.56 13.87
N GLN A 445 -15.79 29.12 13.86
CA GLN A 445 -16.97 28.49 13.26
C GLN A 445 -16.74 28.24 11.77
N HIS A 446 -16.34 29.28 11.04
CA HIS A 446 -16.11 29.19 9.61
C HIS A 446 -14.95 28.26 9.21
N MET A 447 -13.87 28.18 10.02
CA MET A 447 -12.82 27.18 9.80
C MET A 447 -13.33 25.75 10.02
N ALA A 448 -14.20 25.53 11.01
CA ALA A 448 -14.78 24.21 11.27
C ALA A 448 -15.61 23.73 10.09
N GLU A 449 -16.52 24.58 9.61
CA GLU A 449 -17.38 24.30 8.46
C GLU A 449 -16.54 24.07 7.19
N HIS A 450 -15.59 24.97 6.89
CA HIS A 450 -14.70 24.84 5.74
C HIS A 450 -13.94 23.52 5.72
N LEU A 451 -13.28 23.14 6.83
CA LEU A 451 -12.50 21.90 6.89
C LEU A 451 -13.39 20.67 6.84
N HIS A 452 -14.55 20.70 7.52
CA HIS A 452 -15.50 19.60 7.51
C HIS A 452 -16.08 19.37 6.11
N ASP A 453 -16.43 20.44 5.40
CA ASP A 453 -16.97 20.35 4.04
C ASP A 453 -15.94 19.96 3.01
N LYS A 454 -14.70 20.47 3.14
CA LYS A 454 -13.63 20.21 2.19
C LYS A 454 -12.99 18.84 2.35
N PHE A 455 -12.77 18.38 3.59
CA PHE A 455 -12.00 17.16 3.86
C PHE A 455 -12.81 16.03 4.49
N GLY A 456 -14.04 16.29 4.95
CA GLY A 456 -14.88 15.28 5.59
C GLY A 456 -14.31 14.75 6.91
N ILE A 457 -13.34 15.44 7.51
CA ILE A 457 -12.68 15.03 8.75
C ILE A 457 -13.52 15.37 9.98
N LYS A 458 -13.23 14.70 11.09
CA LYS A 458 -13.88 14.98 12.38
C LYS A 458 -13.34 16.30 12.92
N ILE A 459 -14.26 17.22 13.24
CA ILE A 459 -13.92 18.51 13.86
C ILE A 459 -14.50 18.58 15.27
N HIS A 460 -13.67 19.02 16.21
CA HIS A 460 -14.09 19.36 17.55
C HIS A 460 -13.95 20.87 17.74
N LEU A 461 -15.07 21.59 17.63
CA LEU A 461 -15.14 23.04 17.76
C LEU A 461 -15.48 23.45 19.20
N ILE A 462 -14.68 24.35 19.77
CA ILE A 462 -14.87 24.90 21.12
C ILE A 462 -14.83 26.43 21.08
N HIS A 463 -15.92 27.06 21.53
CA HIS A 463 -15.93 28.49 21.84
C HIS A 463 -15.71 28.71 23.33
N ARG A 464 -14.44 28.84 23.73
CA ARG A 464 -14.01 28.75 25.13
C ARG A 464 -14.72 29.74 26.06
N GLU A 465 -14.81 31.00 25.69
CA GLU A 465 -15.46 32.02 26.53
C GLU A 465 -17.00 32.02 26.41
N GLN A 466 -17.56 31.34 25.41
CA GLN A 466 -19.01 31.17 25.26
C GLN A 466 -19.51 29.87 25.91
N ASN A 467 -18.61 28.98 26.33
CA ASN A 467 -18.91 27.63 26.83
C ASN A 467 -19.76 26.80 25.85
N ILE A 468 -19.46 26.93 24.56
CA ILE A 468 -20.12 26.17 23.49
C ILE A 468 -19.13 25.15 22.94
N GLU A 469 -19.57 23.92 22.78
CA GLU A 469 -18.81 22.82 22.17
C GLU A 469 -19.69 22.15 21.11
N GLN A 470 -19.11 21.88 19.94
CA GLN A 470 -19.77 21.23 18.81
C GLN A 470 -18.83 20.20 18.20
N ILE A 471 -19.39 19.05 17.81
CA ILE A 471 -18.67 17.98 17.12
C ILE A 471 -19.27 17.83 15.73
N PHE A 472 -18.42 17.92 14.72
CA PHE A 472 -18.74 17.56 13.34
C PHE A 472 -18.18 16.16 13.11
N ASP A 473 -19.05 15.16 13.00
CA ASP A 473 -18.66 13.77 12.75
C ASP A 473 -18.03 13.64 11.36
N ALA A 474 -17.04 12.75 11.20
CA ALA A 474 -16.41 12.54 9.90
C ALA A 474 -17.41 12.01 8.86
N LYS A 475 -17.30 12.50 7.61
CA LYS A 475 -18.06 12.00 6.45
C LYS A 475 -17.38 10.69 5.99
N LEU A 476 -17.99 9.54 6.31
CA LEU A 476 -17.48 8.20 5.98
C LEU A 476 -17.61 7.85 4.50
#